data_AF-A0A6J3AUZ0-F1
#
_entry.id   AF-A0A6J3AUZ0-F1
#
_cell.length_a   1.000
_cell.length_b   1.000
_cell.length_c   1.000
_cell.angle_alpha   90.00
_cell.angle_beta   90.00
_cell.angle_gamma   90.00
#
_symmetry.space_group_name_H-M   'P 1'
#
loop_
_entity.id
_entity.type
_entity.pdbx_description
1 polymer ?
#
loop_
_entity_poly.entity_id
_entity_poly.type
_entity_poly.pdbx_seq_one_letter_code
_entity_poly.pdbx_strand_id
1 'polypeptide(L)'
;MFGIWIAVLLFFGTSPGEEVCYERVGCFTDGLPWTGTLSRQLAGLPWSPEEINTRFLLYTRHNPKAHQEISAVNHLTIQASHFGTDRITRINIPGWKTDGKWQQDMCNVRCERTLLYTSVLLKVEDVNCINLDWSNGSRQYIHAINNLRVVGAEVAYFIDVLVKKFEYSPSKVHLIGHSLGAHLAGEAGSRTPGLGRITGLDPAGPYFHNTPREVRLDPSDANFVDVIHTNAVRFLFELGAGTVNACGHLDFYPNGGKHMPGCEDLITPLFKFDLNAYKEEVSSFFECNHARSHHFYTESILNPDAFVAYPCRSYKSFNAGNCFRCPKEGCPTMGHFADRFHLKTMRPNRAYYFLNTGTFSPFARWRHKLSVKLDGNNVTQGSIFLRVGGTTGKTGEFEVASGTLNPGMTYTNLIDADINVGNITSIQFIWKEHSILRSQNKLGAEMVTDISGKYAYKSTFCSQNIMGPDIAQILKPC
;
A
#
# COMPACT_ATOMS: atom_id res chain seq x y z
N MET A 1 36.94 -38.07 -45.66
CA MET A 1 35.58 -37.49 -45.72
C MET A 1 34.62 -38.41 -45.01
N PHE A 2 34.27 -38.14 -43.74
CA PHE A 2 33.06 -38.65 -43.11
C PHE A 2 32.67 -37.65 -42.03
N GLY A 3 31.67 -36.82 -42.34
CA GLY A 3 31.06 -35.89 -41.40
C GLY A 3 29.97 -36.62 -40.63
N ILE A 4 30.04 -36.56 -39.30
CA ILE A 4 28.96 -37.00 -38.41
C ILE A 4 28.22 -35.73 -37.98
N TRP A 5 27.02 -35.55 -38.52
CA TRP A 5 26.05 -34.59 -38.02
C TRP A 5 25.39 -35.17 -36.78
N ILE A 6 25.63 -34.57 -35.61
CA ILE A 6 24.83 -34.82 -34.42
C ILE A 6 23.59 -33.93 -34.53
N ALA A 7 22.48 -34.51 -35.01
CA ALA A 7 21.17 -33.93 -34.85
C ALA A 7 20.74 -34.13 -33.39
N VAL A 8 20.86 -33.08 -32.57
CA VAL A 8 20.18 -33.02 -31.28
C VAL A 8 18.70 -32.78 -31.57
N LEU A 9 17.92 -33.85 -31.59
CA LEU A 9 16.46 -33.80 -31.53
C LEU A 9 16.05 -33.24 -30.15
N LEU A 10 15.84 -31.93 -30.06
CA LEU A 10 15.06 -31.31 -28.99
C LEU A 10 13.59 -31.70 -29.20
N PHE A 11 13.21 -32.88 -28.71
CA PHE A 11 11.81 -33.16 -28.45
C PHE A 11 11.34 -32.23 -27.33
N PHE A 12 10.73 -31.09 -27.68
CA PHE A 12 9.79 -30.42 -26.80
C PHE A 12 8.51 -31.28 -26.73
N GLY A 13 8.61 -32.42 -26.06
CA GLY A 13 7.44 -33.17 -25.63
C GLY A 13 6.77 -32.39 -24.52
N THR A 14 5.75 -31.59 -24.85
CA THR A 14 4.82 -31.08 -23.85
C THR A 14 4.01 -32.26 -23.33
N SER A 15 4.50 -32.94 -22.29
CA SER A 15 3.63 -33.78 -21.48
C SER A 15 2.53 -32.85 -20.93
N PRO A 16 1.25 -33.08 -21.23
CA PRO A 16 0.18 -32.40 -20.50
C PRO A 16 0.41 -32.72 -19.02
N GLY A 17 0.44 -31.71 -18.17
CA GLY A 17 0.52 -31.93 -16.72
C GLY A 17 -0.66 -32.77 -16.23
N GLU A 18 -0.54 -33.35 -15.05
CA GLU A 18 -1.67 -33.97 -14.37
C GLU A 18 -2.77 -32.94 -14.10
N GLU A 19 -4.00 -33.41 -13.91
CA GLU A 19 -5.17 -32.56 -13.69
C GLU A 19 -6.05 -33.15 -12.58
N VAL A 20 -6.56 -32.27 -11.72
CA VAL A 20 -7.58 -32.59 -10.72
C VAL A 20 -8.81 -31.72 -10.95
N CYS A 21 -10.00 -32.32 -10.88
CA CYS A 21 -11.27 -31.62 -11.09
C CYS A 21 -12.15 -31.70 -9.84
N TYR A 22 -12.77 -30.58 -9.49
CA TYR A 22 -13.76 -30.49 -8.41
C TYR A 22 -15.07 -29.93 -8.96
N GLU A 23 -16.18 -30.59 -8.62
CA GLU A 23 -17.49 -30.42 -9.24
C GLU A 23 -17.91 -28.95 -9.43
N ARG A 24 -17.72 -28.10 -8.41
CA ARG A 24 -18.17 -26.69 -8.42
C ARG A 24 -17.15 -25.66 -8.93
N VAL A 25 -15.85 -25.98 -8.92
CA VAL A 25 -14.78 -25.01 -9.23
C VAL A 25 -13.93 -25.38 -10.46
N GLY A 26 -14.24 -26.50 -11.11
CA GLY A 26 -13.62 -26.94 -12.35
C GLY A 26 -12.29 -27.67 -12.13
N CYS A 27 -11.47 -27.69 -13.18
CA CYS A 27 -10.23 -28.45 -13.22
C CYS A 27 -8.98 -27.58 -13.07
N PHE A 28 -7.94 -28.16 -12.48
CA PHE A 28 -6.66 -27.54 -12.21
C PHE A 28 -5.55 -28.47 -12.68
N THR A 29 -4.79 -28.02 -13.67
CA THR A 29 -3.60 -28.74 -14.15
C THR A 29 -2.33 -28.24 -13.45
N ASP A 30 -1.35 -29.12 -13.30
CA ASP A 30 0.03 -28.77 -12.94
C ASP A 30 0.94 -28.54 -14.17
N GLY A 31 0.39 -28.51 -15.39
CA GLY A 31 1.14 -28.15 -16.59
C GLY A 31 1.62 -26.70 -16.61
N LEU A 32 2.42 -26.33 -17.62
CA LEU A 32 2.83 -24.94 -17.84
C LEU A 32 1.59 -24.02 -17.99
N PRO A 33 1.59 -22.79 -17.43
CA PRO A 33 2.68 -22.14 -16.68
C PRO A 33 2.63 -22.37 -15.15
N TRP A 34 1.78 -23.27 -14.67
CA TRP A 34 1.49 -23.46 -13.23
C TRP A 34 2.62 -24.15 -12.46
N THR A 35 3.37 -25.03 -13.12
CA THR A 35 4.60 -25.63 -12.60
C THR A 35 5.68 -25.68 -13.68
N GLY A 36 6.86 -26.25 -13.39
CA GLY A 36 7.90 -26.50 -14.39
C GLY A 36 8.59 -25.24 -14.95
N THR A 37 8.28 -24.06 -14.41
CA THR A 37 8.96 -22.80 -14.71
C THR A 37 10.03 -22.50 -13.66
N LEU A 38 11.01 -21.64 -14.00
CA LEU A 38 12.04 -21.20 -13.05
C LEU A 38 11.44 -20.58 -11.77
N SER A 39 10.33 -19.87 -11.88
CA SER A 39 9.64 -19.26 -10.74
C SER A 39 8.80 -20.25 -9.94
N ARG A 40 8.40 -21.40 -10.50
CA ARG A 40 7.42 -22.34 -9.91
C ARG A 40 7.85 -23.81 -9.95
N GLN A 41 9.10 -24.09 -9.56
CA GLN A 41 9.67 -25.44 -9.64
C GLN A 41 9.04 -26.46 -8.67
N LEU A 42 8.57 -26.00 -7.50
CA LEU A 42 7.93 -26.86 -6.49
C LEU A 42 6.40 -26.67 -6.41
N ALA A 43 5.81 -25.96 -7.37
CA ALA A 43 4.35 -25.87 -7.47
C ALA A 43 3.77 -27.22 -7.94
N GLY A 44 2.48 -27.43 -7.72
CA GLY A 44 1.80 -28.70 -8.02
C GLY A 44 0.29 -28.55 -8.06
N LEU A 45 -0.42 -29.67 -7.93
CA LEU A 45 -1.88 -29.67 -7.88
C LEU A 45 -2.39 -29.06 -6.55
N PRO A 46 -3.51 -28.31 -6.58
CA PRO A 46 -4.15 -27.81 -5.38
C PRO A 46 -4.87 -28.92 -4.60
N TRP A 47 -5.17 -28.66 -3.34
CA TRP A 47 -6.05 -29.49 -2.51
C TRP A 47 -7.52 -29.34 -2.88
N SER A 48 -8.34 -30.27 -2.39
CA SER A 48 -9.79 -30.19 -2.57
C SER A 48 -10.40 -28.99 -1.84
N PRO A 49 -11.52 -28.46 -2.35
CA PRO A 49 -12.27 -27.42 -1.65
C PRO A 49 -12.64 -27.77 -0.21
N GLU A 50 -12.96 -29.04 0.05
CA GLU A 50 -13.32 -29.58 1.37
C GLU A 50 -12.12 -29.58 2.33
N GLU A 51 -10.93 -29.92 1.83
CA GLU A 51 -9.69 -29.85 2.61
C GLU A 51 -9.28 -28.40 2.89
N ILE A 52 -9.44 -27.48 1.92
CA ILE A 52 -9.10 -26.07 2.15
C ILE A 52 -10.09 -25.40 3.10
N ASN A 53 -11.37 -25.80 3.05
CA ASN A 53 -12.46 -25.29 3.86
C ASN A 53 -12.56 -23.76 3.83
N THR A 54 -12.78 -23.21 2.63
CA THR A 54 -12.96 -21.76 2.42
C THR A 54 -14.27 -21.28 3.04
N ARG A 55 -14.20 -20.26 3.89
CA ARG A 55 -15.37 -19.70 4.60
C ARG A 55 -15.53 -18.21 4.33
N PHE A 56 -16.78 -17.76 4.17
CA PHE A 56 -17.12 -16.36 3.94
C PHE A 56 -17.83 -15.80 5.18
N LEU A 57 -17.15 -14.91 5.90
CA LEU A 57 -17.60 -14.39 7.19
C LEU A 57 -18.15 -12.97 7.01
N LEU A 58 -19.47 -12.82 6.91
CA LEU A 58 -20.15 -11.55 6.63
C LEU A 58 -20.33 -10.68 7.87
N TYR A 59 -19.92 -9.43 7.77
CA TYR A 59 -20.19 -8.32 8.68
C TYR A 59 -20.94 -7.21 7.95
N THR A 60 -21.92 -6.63 8.63
CA THR A 60 -22.67 -5.46 8.16
C THR A 60 -22.89 -4.50 9.33
N ARG A 61 -23.48 -3.33 9.07
CA ARG A 61 -23.90 -2.41 10.14
C ARG A 61 -24.90 -3.04 11.13
N HIS A 62 -25.64 -4.09 10.73
CA HIS A 62 -26.59 -4.79 11.57
C HIS A 62 -25.94 -5.84 12.48
N ASN A 63 -24.80 -6.40 12.07
CA ASN A 63 -24.05 -7.40 12.84
C ASN A 63 -22.55 -7.07 12.94
N PRO A 64 -22.16 -5.88 13.44
CA PRO A 64 -20.77 -5.44 13.41
C PRO A 64 -19.86 -6.22 14.36
N LYS A 65 -20.42 -6.95 15.35
CA LYS A 65 -19.66 -7.66 16.40
C LYS A 65 -19.36 -9.11 16.06
N ALA A 66 -20.26 -9.78 15.35
CA ALA A 66 -20.23 -11.21 15.10
C ALA A 66 -20.61 -11.47 13.64
N HIS A 67 -19.79 -12.25 12.95
CA HIS A 67 -20.05 -12.59 11.56
C HIS A 67 -21.27 -13.52 11.44
N GLN A 68 -21.91 -13.43 10.29
CA GLN A 68 -22.76 -14.49 9.77
C GLN A 68 -21.95 -15.27 8.74
N GLU A 69 -21.79 -16.57 8.93
CA GLU A 69 -21.16 -17.41 7.91
C GLU A 69 -22.15 -17.65 6.78
N ILE A 70 -21.76 -17.29 5.56
CA ILE A 70 -22.57 -17.40 4.35
C ILE A 70 -21.89 -18.32 3.35
N SER A 71 -22.68 -18.99 2.52
CA SER A 71 -22.20 -20.03 1.61
C SER A 71 -22.86 -19.91 0.24
N ALA A 72 -22.03 -20.03 -0.81
CA ALA A 72 -22.50 -20.16 -2.19
C ALA A 72 -23.19 -21.52 -2.43
N VAL A 73 -22.69 -22.58 -1.79
CA VAL A 73 -23.25 -23.94 -1.88
C VAL A 73 -24.64 -23.98 -1.26
N ASN A 74 -24.80 -23.36 -0.09
CA ASN A 74 -26.11 -23.16 0.54
C ASN A 74 -26.51 -21.68 0.50
N HIS A 75 -26.93 -21.20 -0.68
CA HIS A 75 -27.32 -19.81 -0.91
C HIS A 75 -28.43 -19.29 0.03
N LEU A 76 -29.23 -20.17 0.67
CA LEU A 76 -30.22 -19.77 1.68
C LEU A 76 -29.56 -19.08 2.89
N THR A 77 -28.30 -19.39 3.19
CA THR A 77 -27.53 -18.69 4.23
C THR A 77 -27.31 -17.22 3.89
N ILE A 78 -27.10 -16.87 2.61
CA ILE A 78 -27.00 -15.48 2.15
C ILE A 78 -28.35 -14.80 2.31
N GLN A 79 -29.44 -15.45 1.89
CA GLN A 79 -30.80 -14.92 1.98
C GLN A 79 -31.26 -14.68 3.43
N ALA A 80 -30.86 -15.54 4.37
CA ALA A 80 -31.18 -15.41 5.79
C ALA A 80 -30.26 -14.44 6.55
N SER A 81 -29.19 -13.95 5.91
CA SER A 81 -28.21 -13.04 6.52
C SER A 81 -28.62 -11.57 6.36
N HIS A 82 -27.79 -10.66 6.87
CA HIS A 82 -27.92 -9.21 6.66
C HIS A 82 -27.33 -8.71 5.34
N PHE A 83 -26.99 -9.60 4.39
CA PHE A 83 -26.45 -9.21 3.09
C PHE A 83 -27.43 -8.30 2.33
N GLY A 84 -26.98 -7.09 1.97
CA GLY A 84 -27.79 -6.14 1.19
C GLY A 84 -27.38 -6.12 -0.27
N THR A 85 -28.30 -6.41 -1.19
CA THR A 85 -28.04 -6.38 -2.64
C THR A 85 -27.89 -4.96 -3.19
N ASP A 86 -28.35 -3.95 -2.47
CA ASP A 86 -28.23 -2.53 -2.76
C ASP A 86 -26.84 -1.95 -2.41
N ARG A 87 -26.03 -2.66 -1.62
CA ARG A 87 -24.72 -2.21 -1.12
C ARG A 87 -23.55 -2.73 -1.94
N ILE A 88 -22.39 -2.08 -1.82
CA ILE A 88 -21.11 -2.60 -2.31
C ILE A 88 -20.65 -3.74 -1.39
N THR A 89 -20.05 -4.78 -1.98
CA THR A 89 -19.47 -5.90 -1.24
C THR A 89 -17.95 -5.81 -1.30
N ARG A 90 -17.30 -5.79 -0.13
CA ARG A 90 -15.84 -5.76 0.02
C ARG A 90 -15.39 -7.08 0.66
N ILE A 91 -14.56 -7.86 -0.04
CA ILE A 91 -14.05 -9.15 0.44
C ILE A 91 -12.57 -8.99 0.80
N ASN A 92 -12.24 -9.14 2.08
CA ASN A 92 -10.87 -9.09 2.59
C ASN A 92 -10.25 -10.49 2.55
N ILE A 93 -9.19 -10.65 1.76
CA ILE A 93 -8.58 -11.93 1.42
C ILE A 93 -7.17 -11.97 2.03
N PRO A 94 -6.92 -12.86 3.01
CA PRO A 94 -5.62 -12.93 3.67
C PRO A 94 -4.56 -13.64 2.85
N GLY A 95 -3.31 -13.47 3.28
CA GLY A 95 -2.15 -14.16 2.76
C GLY A 95 -1.80 -15.49 3.44
N TRP A 96 -0.53 -15.88 3.26
CA TRP A 96 0.09 -17.03 3.91
C TRP A 96 0.12 -16.83 5.44
N LYS A 97 -0.29 -17.86 6.19
CA LYS A 97 -0.17 -17.93 7.66
C LYS A 97 -0.67 -16.67 8.41
N THR A 98 -1.78 -16.07 7.97
CA THR A 98 -2.37 -14.92 8.68
C THR A 98 -3.00 -15.34 10.01
N ASP A 99 -3.09 -14.40 10.95
CA ASP A 99 -3.87 -14.51 12.19
C ASP A 99 -5.31 -13.98 12.06
N GLY A 100 -5.67 -13.41 10.90
CA GLY A 100 -6.99 -12.83 10.65
C GLY A 100 -7.19 -11.43 11.24
N LYS A 101 -6.20 -10.85 11.92
CA LYS A 101 -6.36 -9.63 12.70
C LYS A 101 -6.65 -8.40 11.84
N TRP A 102 -5.92 -8.20 10.75
CA TRP A 102 -6.15 -7.04 9.88
C TRP A 102 -7.52 -7.07 9.20
N GLN A 103 -8.03 -8.25 8.86
CA GLN A 103 -9.39 -8.42 8.34
C GLN A 103 -10.45 -8.10 9.41
N GLN A 104 -10.19 -8.48 10.65
CA GLN A 104 -11.02 -8.05 11.78
C GLN A 104 -10.93 -6.53 11.94
N ASP A 105 -9.76 -5.91 11.80
CA ASP A 105 -9.65 -4.45 11.85
C ASP A 105 -10.40 -3.77 10.68
N MET A 106 -10.51 -4.40 9.52
CA MET A 106 -11.34 -3.94 8.41
C MET A 106 -12.85 -3.98 8.74
N CYS A 107 -13.36 -5.13 9.17
CA CYS A 107 -14.80 -5.41 9.30
C CYS A 107 -15.38 -5.36 10.72
N ASN A 108 -14.56 -5.37 11.77
CA ASN A 108 -14.94 -5.59 13.17
C ASN A 108 -13.85 -5.12 14.19
N VAL A 109 -13.58 -3.81 14.29
CA VAL A 109 -12.63 -3.29 15.31
C VAL A 109 -13.34 -3.15 16.64
N ARG A 110 -12.75 -3.65 17.74
CA ARG A 110 -13.13 -3.22 19.09
C ARG A 110 -12.32 -1.97 19.46
N CYS A 111 -12.96 -0.83 19.68
CA CYS A 111 -12.28 0.33 20.25
C CYS A 111 -12.06 0.09 21.75
N GLU A 112 -10.82 -0.19 22.15
CA GLU A 112 -10.46 -0.46 23.55
C GLU A 112 -10.86 0.69 24.50
N ARG A 113 -10.74 1.95 24.04
CA ARG A 113 -11.04 3.14 24.84
C ARG A 113 -12.53 3.39 25.10
N THR A 114 -13.43 2.88 24.26
CA THR A 114 -14.87 3.21 24.33
C THR A 114 -15.77 1.99 24.52
N LEU A 115 -15.20 0.78 24.58
CA LEU A 115 -15.93 -0.49 24.54
C LEU A 115 -16.88 -0.63 23.32
N LEU A 116 -16.72 0.21 22.29
CA LEU A 116 -17.56 0.26 21.10
C LEU A 116 -16.89 -0.47 19.94
N TYR A 117 -17.63 -1.35 19.28
CA TYR A 117 -17.16 -2.00 18.06
C TYR A 117 -17.39 -1.07 16.87
N THR A 118 -16.32 -0.70 16.16
CA THR A 118 -16.37 0.20 15.03
C THR A 118 -15.39 -0.21 13.95
N SER A 119 -15.78 -1.17 13.11
CA SER A 119 -15.11 -1.45 11.84
C SER A 119 -14.74 -0.16 11.10
N VAL A 120 -13.54 -0.08 10.56
CA VAL A 120 -13.11 1.13 9.83
C VAL A 120 -13.99 1.34 8.59
N LEU A 121 -14.36 0.26 7.89
CA LEU A 121 -15.23 0.34 6.72
C LEU A 121 -16.67 0.73 7.06
N LEU A 122 -17.34 0.07 8.02
CA LEU A 122 -18.76 0.36 8.31
C LEU A 122 -18.97 1.73 8.97
N LYS A 123 -17.90 2.35 9.51
CA LYS A 123 -17.90 3.74 9.99
C LYS A 123 -18.12 4.76 8.86
N VAL A 124 -17.54 4.51 7.69
CA VAL A 124 -17.55 5.49 6.59
C VAL A 124 -18.56 5.15 5.50
N GLU A 125 -18.90 3.87 5.33
CA GLU A 125 -19.78 3.38 4.26
C GLU A 125 -20.75 2.30 4.77
N ASP A 126 -21.90 2.14 4.11
CA ASP A 126 -22.79 0.99 4.34
C ASP A 126 -22.48 -0.09 3.31
N VAL A 127 -21.77 -1.13 3.72
CA VAL A 127 -21.23 -2.18 2.85
C VAL A 127 -21.47 -3.57 3.41
N ASN A 128 -21.45 -4.58 2.54
CA ASN A 128 -21.27 -5.97 2.94
C ASN A 128 -19.75 -6.20 3.09
N CYS A 129 -19.26 -6.34 4.32
CA CYS A 129 -17.85 -6.56 4.60
C CYS A 129 -17.61 -8.04 4.88
N ILE A 130 -16.93 -8.76 3.98
CA ILE A 130 -16.73 -10.20 4.10
C ILE A 130 -15.26 -10.46 4.38
N ASN A 131 -14.98 -11.19 5.47
CA ASN A 131 -13.65 -11.73 5.71
C ASN A 131 -13.59 -13.15 5.16
N LEU A 132 -12.65 -13.40 4.25
CA LEU A 132 -12.38 -14.74 3.74
C LEU A 132 -11.45 -15.48 4.71
N ASP A 133 -11.84 -16.69 5.11
CA ASP A 133 -10.99 -17.61 5.87
C ASP A 133 -10.66 -18.82 4.99
N TRP A 134 -9.38 -18.98 4.68
CA TRP A 134 -8.82 -20.14 3.98
C TRP A 134 -7.58 -20.66 4.74
N SER A 135 -7.57 -20.45 6.05
CA SER A 135 -6.42 -20.70 6.93
C SER A 135 -5.91 -22.13 6.88
N ASN A 136 -6.75 -23.12 6.57
CA ASN A 136 -6.31 -24.50 6.42
C ASN A 136 -5.44 -24.68 5.17
N GLY A 137 -5.84 -24.10 4.05
CA GLY A 137 -5.10 -24.13 2.78
C GLY A 137 -3.86 -23.24 2.76
N SER A 138 -3.69 -22.32 3.72
CA SER A 138 -2.62 -21.31 3.75
C SER A 138 -1.49 -21.58 4.75
N ARG A 139 -1.44 -22.74 5.42
CA ARG A 139 -0.46 -23.00 6.50
C ARG A 139 0.97 -23.12 6.00
N GLN A 140 1.18 -23.87 4.93
CA GLN A 140 2.50 -24.10 4.33
C GLN A 140 2.56 -23.40 2.98
N TYR A 141 3.65 -22.68 2.73
CA TYR A 141 3.75 -21.80 1.58
C TYR A 141 3.56 -22.53 0.24
N ILE A 142 4.20 -23.69 0.07
CA ILE A 142 4.11 -24.49 -1.17
C ILE A 142 2.69 -24.99 -1.42
N HIS A 143 1.94 -25.38 -0.39
CA HIS A 143 0.53 -25.73 -0.56
C HIS A 143 -0.31 -24.48 -0.85
N ALA A 144 -0.04 -23.38 -0.14
CA ALA A 144 -0.76 -22.13 -0.29
C ALA A 144 -0.72 -21.54 -1.71
N ILE A 145 0.44 -21.57 -2.39
CA ILE A 145 0.59 -21.07 -3.77
C ILE A 145 -0.17 -21.89 -4.82
N ASN A 146 -0.56 -23.12 -4.50
CA ASN A 146 -1.38 -23.97 -5.37
C ASN A 146 -2.85 -23.84 -4.95
N ASN A 147 -3.14 -23.99 -3.66
CA ASN A 147 -4.48 -23.91 -3.07
C ASN A 147 -5.19 -22.60 -3.37
N LEU A 148 -4.46 -21.48 -3.48
CA LEU A 148 -5.08 -20.20 -3.84
C LEU A 148 -5.83 -20.24 -5.17
N ARG A 149 -5.51 -21.19 -6.07
CA ARG A 149 -6.24 -21.37 -7.34
C ARG A 149 -7.66 -21.86 -7.08
N VAL A 150 -7.81 -22.84 -6.20
CA VAL A 150 -9.11 -23.37 -5.77
C VAL A 150 -9.87 -22.32 -4.98
N VAL A 151 -9.22 -21.60 -4.07
CA VAL A 151 -9.89 -20.55 -3.29
C VAL A 151 -10.33 -19.38 -4.19
N GLY A 152 -9.52 -18.98 -5.18
CA GLY A 152 -9.91 -17.98 -6.17
C GLY A 152 -11.14 -18.44 -6.97
N ALA A 153 -11.20 -19.71 -7.36
CA ALA A 153 -12.37 -20.28 -8.00
C ALA A 153 -13.61 -20.35 -7.07
N GLU A 154 -13.44 -20.61 -5.77
CA GLU A 154 -14.53 -20.52 -4.78
C GLU A 154 -15.08 -19.10 -4.63
N VAL A 155 -14.20 -18.09 -4.63
CA VAL A 155 -14.63 -16.67 -4.60
C VAL A 155 -15.39 -16.31 -5.89
N ALA A 156 -14.90 -16.75 -7.05
CA ALA A 156 -15.61 -16.55 -8.33
C ALA A 156 -16.98 -17.26 -8.34
N TYR A 157 -17.05 -18.50 -7.84
CA TYR A 157 -18.31 -19.23 -7.69
C TYR A 157 -19.28 -18.52 -6.73
N PHE A 158 -18.79 -17.98 -5.61
CA PHE A 158 -19.60 -17.17 -4.70
C PHE A 158 -20.19 -15.93 -5.40
N ILE A 159 -19.38 -15.21 -6.20
CA ILE A 159 -19.87 -14.06 -6.96
C ILE A 159 -20.88 -14.48 -8.03
N ASP A 160 -20.65 -15.60 -8.74
CA ASP A 160 -21.59 -16.14 -9.73
C ASP A 160 -22.96 -16.49 -9.10
N VAL A 161 -22.97 -17.04 -7.89
CA VAL A 161 -24.21 -17.27 -7.13
C VAL A 161 -24.91 -15.95 -6.78
N LEU A 162 -24.17 -14.91 -6.36
CA LEU A 162 -24.74 -13.58 -6.13
C LEU A 162 -25.39 -13.01 -7.41
N VAL A 163 -24.72 -13.16 -8.56
CA VAL A 163 -25.27 -12.73 -9.86
C VAL A 163 -26.55 -13.47 -10.19
N LYS A 164 -26.51 -14.81 -10.19
CA LYS A 164 -27.60 -15.66 -10.68
C LYS A 164 -28.80 -15.75 -9.74
N LYS A 165 -28.58 -15.64 -8.43
CA LYS A 165 -29.64 -15.84 -7.42
C LYS A 165 -30.12 -14.54 -6.76
N PHE A 166 -29.31 -13.49 -6.78
CA PHE A 166 -29.61 -12.24 -6.08
C PHE A 166 -29.57 -11.00 -7.00
N GLU A 167 -29.45 -11.21 -8.32
CA GLU A 167 -29.37 -10.14 -9.33
C GLU A 167 -28.27 -9.10 -9.00
N TYR A 168 -27.18 -9.57 -8.38
CA TYR A 168 -26.12 -8.72 -7.86
C TYR A 168 -25.00 -8.55 -8.88
N SER A 169 -24.79 -7.33 -9.38
CA SER A 169 -23.73 -7.06 -10.37
C SER A 169 -22.31 -7.32 -9.82
N PRO A 170 -21.42 -8.02 -10.56
CA PRO A 170 -20.01 -8.17 -10.21
C PRO A 170 -19.27 -6.83 -10.09
N SER A 171 -19.76 -5.78 -10.77
CA SER A 171 -19.20 -4.44 -10.70
C SER A 171 -19.31 -3.80 -9.31
N LYS A 172 -20.15 -4.35 -8.43
CA LYS A 172 -20.32 -3.92 -7.03
C LYS A 172 -19.42 -4.68 -6.06
N VAL A 173 -18.60 -5.61 -6.55
CA VAL A 173 -17.65 -6.38 -5.74
C VAL A 173 -16.26 -5.74 -5.81
N HIS A 174 -15.65 -5.60 -4.64
CA HIS A 174 -14.27 -5.18 -4.46
C HIS A 174 -13.51 -6.23 -3.65
N LEU A 175 -12.51 -6.87 -4.25
CA LEU A 175 -11.63 -7.82 -3.58
C LEU A 175 -10.39 -7.08 -3.05
N ILE A 176 -10.07 -7.24 -1.76
CA ILE A 176 -8.91 -6.61 -1.11
C ILE A 176 -8.01 -7.74 -0.64
N GLY A 177 -6.93 -8.01 -1.39
CA GLY A 177 -6.05 -9.15 -1.13
C GLY A 177 -4.69 -8.74 -0.61
N HIS A 178 -4.26 -9.31 0.51
CA HIS A 178 -2.91 -9.10 1.07
C HIS A 178 -2.00 -10.28 0.75
N SER A 179 -0.74 -10.03 0.37
CA SER A 179 0.26 -11.07 0.12
C SER A 179 -0.20 -12.08 -0.96
N LEU A 180 -0.24 -13.39 -0.66
CA LEU A 180 -0.84 -14.42 -1.53
C LEU A 180 -2.33 -14.13 -1.85
N GLY A 181 -3.05 -13.47 -0.94
CA GLY A 181 -4.43 -13.09 -1.13
C GLY A 181 -4.64 -12.12 -2.30
N ALA A 182 -3.62 -11.35 -2.68
CA ALA A 182 -3.67 -10.49 -3.87
C ALA A 182 -3.73 -11.31 -5.16
N HIS A 183 -2.99 -12.43 -5.23
CA HIS A 183 -3.02 -13.34 -6.37
C HIS A 183 -4.28 -14.20 -6.39
N LEU A 184 -4.78 -14.58 -5.22
CA LEU A 184 -6.09 -15.20 -5.06
C LEU A 184 -7.21 -14.29 -5.60
N ALA A 185 -7.14 -12.98 -5.29
CA ALA A 185 -8.06 -12.00 -5.85
C ALA A 185 -7.96 -11.90 -7.39
N GLY A 186 -6.74 -11.96 -7.94
CA GLY A 186 -6.52 -12.04 -9.39
C GLY A 186 -7.12 -13.29 -10.03
N GLU A 187 -6.91 -14.47 -9.42
CA GLU A 187 -7.52 -15.73 -9.84
C GLU A 187 -9.05 -15.64 -9.85
N ALA A 188 -9.65 -15.09 -8.80
CA ALA A 188 -11.09 -14.87 -8.72
C ALA A 188 -11.59 -13.88 -9.80
N GLY A 189 -10.84 -12.81 -10.03
CA GLY A 189 -11.14 -11.78 -11.02
C GLY A 189 -11.09 -12.27 -12.46
N SER A 190 -10.04 -13.03 -12.83
CA SER A 190 -9.92 -13.64 -14.16
C SER A 190 -11.08 -14.57 -14.52
N ARG A 191 -11.74 -15.15 -13.50
CA ARG A 191 -12.93 -16.00 -13.61
C ARG A 191 -14.25 -15.24 -13.51
N THR A 192 -14.21 -13.93 -13.23
CA THR A 192 -15.40 -13.10 -12.96
C THR A 192 -15.46 -11.90 -13.91
N PRO A 193 -16.03 -12.06 -15.12
CA PRO A 193 -16.19 -10.96 -16.06
C PRO A 193 -16.94 -9.77 -15.44
N GLY A 194 -16.38 -8.57 -15.62
CA GLY A 194 -16.97 -7.32 -15.11
C GLY A 194 -16.79 -7.07 -13.61
N LEU A 195 -15.89 -7.81 -12.94
CA LEU A 195 -15.52 -7.56 -11.54
C LEU A 195 -15.17 -6.08 -11.32
N GLY A 196 -15.72 -5.47 -10.27
CA GLY A 196 -15.61 -4.04 -10.01
C GLY A 196 -14.19 -3.56 -9.73
N ARG A 197 -13.56 -4.09 -8.68
CA ARG A 197 -12.23 -3.65 -8.25
C ARG A 197 -11.43 -4.76 -7.57
N ILE A 198 -10.11 -4.74 -7.76
CA ILE A 198 -9.15 -5.47 -6.91
C ILE A 198 -8.16 -4.47 -6.31
N THR A 199 -7.95 -4.52 -5.00
CA THR A 199 -6.80 -3.89 -4.35
C THR A 199 -5.79 -4.96 -3.96
N GLY A 200 -4.56 -4.86 -4.47
CA GLY A 200 -3.42 -5.69 -4.07
C GLY A 200 -2.61 -5.01 -2.96
N LEU A 201 -2.59 -5.60 -1.77
CA LEU A 201 -1.81 -5.12 -0.62
C LEU A 201 -0.52 -5.93 -0.53
N ASP A 202 0.56 -5.34 -1.03
CA ASP A 202 1.90 -5.93 -1.16
C ASP A 202 1.87 -7.37 -1.71
N PRO A 203 1.41 -7.57 -2.98
CA PRO A 203 1.25 -8.90 -3.56
C PRO A 203 2.53 -9.73 -3.48
N ALA A 204 2.43 -11.02 -3.17
CA ALA A 204 3.60 -11.85 -2.92
C ALA A 204 4.57 -11.93 -4.12
N GLY A 205 5.87 -11.84 -3.86
CA GLY A 205 6.91 -11.96 -4.88
C GLY A 205 7.25 -13.42 -5.24
N PRO A 206 7.66 -14.27 -4.27
CA PRO A 206 8.07 -15.64 -4.55
C PRO A 206 6.96 -16.43 -5.27
N TYR A 207 7.32 -17.20 -6.31
CA TYR A 207 6.38 -17.96 -7.16
C TYR A 207 5.43 -17.17 -8.07
N PHE A 208 5.49 -15.82 -8.05
CA PHE A 208 4.69 -14.95 -8.92
C PHE A 208 5.53 -13.91 -9.69
N HIS A 209 6.77 -13.65 -9.27
CA HIS A 209 7.70 -12.81 -10.04
C HIS A 209 7.89 -13.37 -11.45
N ASN A 210 7.70 -12.48 -12.43
CA ASN A 210 7.90 -12.75 -13.86
C ASN A 210 7.09 -13.95 -14.40
N THR A 211 6.02 -14.35 -13.70
CA THR A 211 5.08 -15.34 -14.26
C THR A 211 4.17 -14.67 -15.29
N PRO A 212 3.59 -15.47 -16.20
CA PRO A 212 2.50 -15.01 -17.07
C PRO A 212 1.35 -14.43 -16.26
N ARG A 213 0.56 -13.55 -16.89
CA ARG A 213 -0.55 -12.85 -16.22
C ARG A 213 -1.59 -13.81 -15.66
N GLU A 214 -1.75 -14.99 -16.27
CA GLU A 214 -2.70 -16.01 -15.85
C GLU A 214 -2.40 -16.56 -14.46
N VAL A 215 -1.18 -16.40 -13.94
CA VAL A 215 -0.72 -16.98 -12.68
C VAL A 215 -0.73 -15.97 -11.52
N ARG A 216 -0.79 -14.68 -11.82
CA ARG A 216 -0.56 -13.60 -10.86
C ARG A 216 -1.64 -12.53 -11.00
N LEU A 217 -1.64 -11.58 -10.07
CA LEU A 217 -2.47 -10.39 -10.20
C LEU A 217 -2.02 -9.60 -11.43
N ASP A 218 -2.98 -9.13 -12.21
CA ASP A 218 -2.79 -8.32 -13.41
C ASP A 218 -3.94 -7.31 -13.58
N PRO A 219 -3.72 -6.19 -14.29
CA PRO A 219 -4.79 -5.21 -14.51
C PRO A 219 -6.00 -5.78 -15.24
N SER A 220 -5.86 -6.89 -15.98
CA SER A 220 -6.99 -7.52 -16.67
C SER A 220 -7.98 -8.26 -15.75
N ASP A 221 -7.64 -8.47 -14.48
CA ASP A 221 -8.46 -9.27 -13.55
C ASP A 221 -9.69 -8.51 -13.01
N ALA A 222 -9.78 -7.19 -13.19
CA ALA A 222 -10.94 -6.40 -12.81
C ALA A 222 -11.04 -5.11 -13.64
N ASN A 223 -12.21 -4.46 -13.60
CA ASN A 223 -12.40 -3.15 -14.23
C ASN A 223 -11.44 -2.08 -13.68
N PHE A 224 -10.99 -2.24 -12.43
CA PHE A 224 -9.96 -1.41 -11.83
C PHE A 224 -9.11 -2.24 -10.85
N VAL A 225 -7.80 -2.06 -10.92
CA VAL A 225 -6.83 -2.76 -10.06
C VAL A 225 -5.85 -1.72 -9.54
N ASP A 226 -5.70 -1.63 -8.22
CA ASP A 226 -4.71 -0.77 -7.60
C ASP A 226 -3.86 -1.52 -6.58
N VAL A 227 -2.57 -1.21 -6.52
CA VAL A 227 -1.59 -2.01 -5.79
C VAL A 227 -0.75 -1.12 -4.89
N ILE A 228 -0.55 -1.54 -3.64
CA ILE A 228 0.32 -0.87 -2.67
C ILE A 228 1.53 -1.76 -2.41
N HIS A 229 2.72 -1.31 -2.83
CA HIS A 229 3.99 -2.01 -2.63
C HIS A 229 4.68 -1.46 -1.38
N THR A 230 4.94 -2.29 -0.38
CA THR A 230 5.63 -1.90 0.86
C THR A 230 6.85 -2.75 1.19
N ASN A 231 7.00 -3.90 0.54
CA ASN A 231 8.19 -4.75 0.65
C ASN A 231 8.64 -5.31 -0.70
N ALA A 232 8.61 -4.46 -1.73
CA ALA A 232 9.01 -4.73 -3.10
C ALA A 232 10.54 -4.74 -3.27
N VAL A 233 11.19 -5.73 -2.65
CA VAL A 233 12.62 -6.04 -2.83
C VAL A 233 12.80 -7.51 -3.20
N ARG A 234 13.96 -7.90 -3.71
CA ARG A 234 14.18 -9.29 -4.14
C ARG A 234 14.36 -10.20 -2.93
N PHE A 235 13.54 -11.25 -2.82
CA PHE A 235 13.57 -12.20 -1.71
C PHE A 235 14.96 -12.79 -1.44
N LEU A 236 15.67 -13.26 -2.47
CA LEU A 236 16.96 -13.95 -2.32
C LEU A 236 18.09 -13.11 -1.69
N PHE A 237 17.98 -11.77 -1.67
CA PHE A 237 19.06 -10.89 -1.22
C PHE A 237 18.63 -9.89 -0.15
N GLU A 238 17.34 -9.52 -0.12
CA GLU A 238 16.80 -8.48 0.75
C GLU A 238 15.55 -8.95 1.52
N LEU A 239 15.23 -10.25 1.46
CA LEU A 239 14.09 -10.89 2.14
C LEU A 239 12.73 -10.24 1.82
N GLY A 240 12.57 -9.65 0.64
CA GLY A 240 11.33 -9.03 0.21
C GLY A 240 10.20 -10.03 -0.02
N ALA A 241 9.10 -9.84 0.71
CA ALA A 241 7.86 -10.58 0.57
C ALA A 241 7.07 -10.18 -0.68
N GLY A 242 7.16 -8.90 -1.08
CA GLY A 242 6.32 -8.29 -2.11
C GLY A 242 6.88 -8.36 -3.53
N THR A 243 6.00 -8.19 -4.52
CA THR A 243 6.38 -8.09 -5.93
C THR A 243 7.01 -6.74 -6.26
N VAL A 244 8.11 -6.77 -7.02
CA VAL A 244 8.78 -5.55 -7.52
C VAL A 244 8.08 -4.98 -8.74
N ASN A 245 7.43 -5.85 -9.51
CA ASN A 245 6.80 -5.49 -10.77
C ASN A 245 5.44 -4.86 -10.50
N ALA A 246 5.14 -3.80 -11.23
CA ALA A 246 3.80 -3.25 -11.29
C ALA A 246 2.82 -4.31 -11.82
N CYS A 247 1.68 -4.46 -11.15
CA CYS A 247 0.61 -5.38 -11.51
C CYS A 247 -0.79 -4.77 -11.40
N GLY A 248 -0.89 -3.46 -11.21
CA GLY A 248 -2.14 -2.72 -11.20
C GLY A 248 -2.32 -1.79 -12.40
N HIS A 249 -3.50 -1.17 -12.47
CA HIS A 249 -3.69 0.05 -13.24
C HIS A 249 -3.00 1.23 -12.56
N LEU A 250 -3.00 1.25 -11.22
CA LEU A 250 -2.23 2.18 -10.39
C LEU A 250 -1.35 1.39 -9.42
N ASP A 251 -0.03 1.64 -9.43
CA ASP A 251 0.91 1.01 -8.50
C ASP A 251 1.57 2.09 -7.61
N PHE A 252 1.31 1.99 -6.32
CA PHE A 252 1.77 2.91 -5.29
C PHE A 252 2.99 2.35 -4.56
N TYR A 253 4.04 3.16 -4.44
CA TYR A 253 5.30 2.81 -3.79
C TYR A 253 5.58 3.81 -2.64
N PRO A 254 4.81 3.76 -1.54
CA PRO A 254 5.05 4.59 -0.37
C PRO A 254 6.48 4.39 0.15
N ASN A 255 7.18 5.48 0.44
CA ASN A 255 8.58 5.48 0.89
C ASN A 255 9.51 4.73 -0.08
N GLY A 256 9.17 4.68 -1.37
CA GLY A 256 9.88 3.94 -2.40
C GLY A 256 9.52 2.46 -2.50
N GLY A 257 8.62 1.97 -1.64
CA GLY A 257 8.02 0.64 -1.68
C GLY A 257 8.89 -0.51 -1.17
N LYS A 258 10.04 -0.22 -0.55
CA LYS A 258 11.03 -1.22 -0.15
C LYS A 258 11.12 -1.44 1.36
N HIS A 259 11.42 -0.36 2.07
CA HIS A 259 11.62 -0.31 3.51
C HIS A 259 10.75 0.80 4.07
N MET A 260 9.84 0.44 4.95
CA MET A 260 8.89 1.36 5.53
C MET A 260 9.50 1.97 6.80
N PRO A 261 9.36 3.30 7.00
CA PRO A 261 9.80 3.94 8.23
C PRO A 261 9.24 3.23 9.47
N GLY A 262 10.10 2.98 10.45
CA GLY A 262 9.75 2.30 11.70
C GLY A 262 9.82 0.77 11.65
N CYS A 263 10.27 0.20 10.52
CA CYS A 263 10.60 -1.22 10.40
C CYS A 263 12.13 -1.46 10.39
N GLU A 264 12.95 -0.47 10.78
CA GLU A 264 14.43 -0.47 10.60
C GLU A 264 15.19 -1.20 11.71
N ASP A 265 14.61 -1.35 12.92
CA ASP A 265 15.28 -1.90 14.12
C ASP A 265 15.52 -3.44 14.10
N LEU A 266 15.52 -4.07 12.93
CA LEU A 266 15.62 -5.54 12.81
C LEU A 266 16.72 -5.97 11.83
N ILE A 267 17.59 -5.04 11.42
CA ILE A 267 18.74 -5.31 10.56
C ILE A 267 20.04 -5.05 11.35
N THR A 268 20.28 -5.80 12.43
CA THR A 268 21.67 -6.04 12.83
C THR A 268 22.25 -7.01 11.80
N PRO A 269 23.46 -6.75 11.23
CA PRO A 269 23.88 -7.36 9.97
C PRO A 269 23.84 -8.89 10.00
N LEU A 270 23.00 -9.46 9.13
CA LEU A 270 22.87 -10.87 8.74
C LEU A 270 24.14 -11.40 8.01
N PHE A 271 25.33 -10.98 8.44
CA PHE A 271 26.61 -11.54 7.99
C PHE A 271 27.17 -12.59 8.97
N LYS A 272 26.34 -13.15 9.85
CA LYS A 272 26.64 -14.40 10.56
C LYS A 272 25.60 -15.45 10.19
N PHE A 273 26.07 -16.50 9.51
CA PHE A 273 25.31 -17.66 9.07
C PHE A 273 24.79 -18.48 10.26
N ASP A 274 23.73 -18.00 10.92
CA ASP A 274 22.81 -18.86 11.68
C ASP A 274 21.38 -18.30 11.64
N LEU A 275 20.62 -18.70 10.61
CA LEU A 275 19.21 -18.34 10.44
C LEU A 275 18.31 -18.92 11.55
N ASN A 276 18.79 -19.87 12.36
CA ASN A 276 18.01 -20.41 13.48
C ASN A 276 18.08 -19.53 14.73
N ALA A 277 19.16 -18.78 14.93
CA ALA A 277 19.36 -17.92 16.10
C ALA A 277 18.55 -16.60 16.04
N TYR A 278 18.16 -16.14 14.84
CA TYR A 278 17.51 -14.84 14.61
C TYR A 278 16.12 -14.95 13.96
N LYS A 279 15.47 -16.13 14.04
CA LYS A 279 14.16 -16.40 13.40
C LYS A 279 13.09 -15.37 13.75
N GLU A 280 13.01 -14.96 15.01
CA GLU A 280 11.98 -14.04 15.49
C GLU A 280 12.20 -12.61 14.97
N GLU A 281 13.45 -12.12 14.95
CA GLU A 281 13.79 -10.78 14.44
C GLU A 281 13.61 -10.69 12.92
N VAL A 282 14.02 -11.73 12.18
CA VAL A 282 13.83 -11.82 10.72
C VAL A 282 12.35 -11.96 10.35
N SER A 283 11.57 -12.75 11.10
CA SER A 283 10.11 -12.85 10.91
C SER A 283 9.43 -11.51 11.20
N SER A 284 9.84 -10.82 12.27
CA SER A 284 9.32 -9.50 12.66
C SER A 284 9.60 -8.43 11.59
N PHE A 285 10.77 -8.45 10.95
CA PHE A 285 11.12 -7.48 9.90
C PHE A 285 10.31 -7.70 8.62
N PHE A 286 10.23 -8.97 8.23
CA PHE A 286 9.46 -9.47 7.10
C PHE A 286 7.98 -9.09 7.27
N GLU A 287 7.43 -9.36 8.45
CA GLU A 287 6.04 -9.05 8.79
C GLU A 287 5.80 -7.53 8.86
N CYS A 288 6.71 -6.72 9.42
CA CYS A 288 6.51 -5.27 9.56
C CYS A 288 6.35 -4.56 8.21
N ASN A 289 7.31 -4.71 7.30
CA ASN A 289 7.25 -4.05 5.99
C ASN A 289 6.09 -4.58 5.16
N HIS A 290 5.83 -5.88 5.20
CA HIS A 290 4.76 -6.52 4.45
C HIS A 290 3.36 -6.12 4.95
N ALA A 291 3.19 -5.98 6.27
CA ALA A 291 1.93 -5.57 6.92
C ALA A 291 1.59 -4.09 6.72
N ARG A 292 2.59 -3.24 6.43
CA ARG A 292 2.36 -1.80 6.22
C ARG A 292 1.37 -1.50 5.10
N SER A 293 1.29 -2.34 4.07
CA SER A 293 0.31 -2.19 3.00
C SER A 293 -1.13 -2.17 3.50
N HIS A 294 -1.52 -3.13 4.35
CA HIS A 294 -2.86 -3.12 4.95
C HIS A 294 -3.01 -2.05 6.03
N HIS A 295 -1.97 -1.69 6.80
CA HIS A 295 -2.05 -0.55 7.72
C HIS A 295 -2.32 0.78 7.02
N PHE A 296 -1.61 1.06 5.92
CA PHE A 296 -1.84 2.26 5.12
C PHE A 296 -3.23 2.26 4.48
N TYR A 297 -3.66 1.11 3.93
CA TYR A 297 -5.00 0.97 3.40
C TYR A 297 -6.06 1.27 4.48
N THR A 298 -5.92 0.67 5.68
CA THR A 298 -6.82 0.92 6.82
C THR A 298 -6.92 2.40 7.15
N GLU A 299 -5.79 3.09 7.29
CA GLU A 299 -5.78 4.50 7.66
C GLU A 299 -6.34 5.40 6.54
N SER A 300 -6.15 5.02 5.27
CA SER A 300 -6.68 5.77 4.12
C SER A 300 -8.20 5.85 4.08
N ILE A 301 -8.91 4.88 4.68
CA ILE A 301 -10.37 4.87 4.78
C ILE A 301 -10.87 6.08 5.58
N LEU A 302 -10.13 6.46 6.64
CA LEU A 302 -10.47 7.58 7.52
C LEU A 302 -9.88 8.92 7.02
N ASN A 303 -8.88 8.87 6.15
CA ASN A 303 -8.10 10.03 5.72
C ASN A 303 -8.03 10.12 4.18
N PRO A 304 -9.13 10.51 3.50
CA PRO A 304 -9.24 10.49 2.04
C PRO A 304 -8.23 11.37 1.30
N ASP A 305 -7.66 12.37 1.98
CA ASP A 305 -6.79 13.38 1.37
C ASP A 305 -5.34 13.31 1.85
N ALA A 306 -4.97 12.28 2.61
CA ALA A 306 -3.69 12.23 3.32
C ALA A 306 -2.61 11.35 2.68
N PHE A 307 -2.98 10.57 1.65
CA PHE A 307 -2.06 9.66 0.97
C PHE A 307 -1.94 10.01 -0.52
N VAL A 308 -1.80 11.30 -0.81
CA VAL A 308 -1.65 11.80 -2.19
C VAL A 308 -0.36 11.25 -2.79
N ALA A 309 -0.48 10.56 -3.92
CA ALA A 309 0.65 9.91 -4.57
C ALA A 309 0.99 10.59 -5.91
N TYR A 310 2.27 10.90 -6.09
CA TYR A 310 2.78 11.69 -7.20
C TYR A 310 3.36 10.79 -8.28
N PRO A 311 2.90 10.90 -9.54
CA PRO A 311 3.45 10.11 -10.63
C PRO A 311 4.90 10.52 -10.89
N CYS A 312 5.83 9.57 -10.82
CA CYS A 312 7.24 9.87 -11.01
C CYS A 312 7.99 8.72 -11.69
N ARG A 313 9.17 9.00 -12.25
CA ARG A 313 9.99 7.98 -12.92
C ARG A 313 10.74 7.08 -11.92
N SER A 314 11.01 7.57 -10.72
CA SER A 314 11.68 6.84 -9.66
C SER A 314 11.51 7.55 -8.32
N TYR A 315 11.66 6.81 -7.23
CA TYR A 315 11.65 7.37 -5.89
C TYR A 315 12.79 8.40 -5.67
N LYS A 316 13.97 8.17 -6.25
CA LYS A 316 15.09 9.14 -6.24
C LYS A 316 14.68 10.48 -6.86
N SER A 317 13.98 10.44 -7.99
CA SER A 317 13.50 11.66 -8.66
C SER A 317 12.38 12.34 -7.86
N PHE A 318 11.54 11.58 -7.16
CA PHE A 318 10.52 12.10 -6.26
C PHE A 318 11.14 12.83 -5.05
N ASN A 319 12.15 12.23 -4.41
CA ASN A 319 12.88 12.83 -3.28
C ASN A 319 13.67 14.07 -3.68
N ALA A 320 14.23 14.10 -4.91
CA ALA A 320 14.87 15.29 -5.47
C ALA A 320 13.89 16.42 -5.81
N GLY A 321 12.57 16.21 -5.70
CA GLY A 321 11.54 17.22 -5.95
C GLY A 321 11.13 17.41 -7.40
N ASN A 322 11.61 16.56 -8.31
CA ASN A 322 11.26 16.64 -9.74
C ASN A 322 9.79 16.31 -10.02
N CYS A 323 9.10 15.67 -9.06
CA CYS A 323 7.71 15.24 -9.17
C CYS A 323 6.89 15.76 -7.97
N PHE A 324 7.11 17.01 -7.57
CA PHE A 324 6.51 17.58 -6.36
C PHE A 324 5.04 17.98 -6.52
N ARG A 325 4.62 18.43 -7.71
CA ARG A 325 3.25 18.91 -7.95
C ARG A 325 2.41 17.83 -8.60
N CYS A 326 1.13 17.80 -8.25
CA CYS A 326 0.18 17.03 -9.04
C CYS A 326 0.10 17.59 -10.47
N PRO A 327 0.02 16.70 -11.49
CA PRO A 327 -0.32 17.10 -12.85
C PRO A 327 -1.66 17.84 -12.92
N LYS A 328 -1.99 18.42 -14.09
CA LYS A 328 -3.28 19.11 -14.29
C LYS A 328 -4.48 18.17 -14.09
N GLU A 329 -4.25 16.89 -14.38
CA GLU A 329 -5.17 15.78 -14.21
C GLU A 329 -5.31 15.36 -12.72
N GLY A 330 -4.56 15.98 -11.82
CA GLY A 330 -4.55 15.66 -10.40
C GLY A 330 -3.68 14.44 -10.06
N CYS A 331 -3.67 14.10 -8.78
CA CYS A 331 -3.02 12.90 -8.25
C CYS A 331 -4.07 11.91 -7.72
N PRO A 332 -3.85 10.60 -7.86
CA PRO A 332 -4.58 9.63 -7.07
C PRO A 332 -4.21 9.73 -5.59
N THR A 333 -5.13 9.33 -4.73
CA THR A 333 -4.82 9.00 -3.33
C THR A 333 -4.62 7.49 -3.23
N MET A 334 -3.56 7.07 -2.55
CA MET A 334 -3.32 5.66 -2.29
C MET A 334 -4.38 5.10 -1.34
N GLY A 335 -4.83 3.86 -1.60
CA GLY A 335 -5.73 3.11 -0.74
C GLY A 335 -7.21 3.22 -1.11
N HIS A 336 -8.08 3.31 -0.10
CA HIS A 336 -9.51 3.07 -0.25
C HIS A 336 -10.20 3.93 -1.31
N PHE A 337 -9.76 5.17 -1.48
CA PHE A 337 -10.34 6.14 -2.41
C PHE A 337 -9.58 6.29 -3.74
N ALA A 338 -8.65 5.39 -4.08
CA ALA A 338 -7.93 5.42 -5.35
C ALA A 338 -8.85 5.35 -6.58
N ASP A 339 -10.02 4.73 -6.43
CA ASP A 339 -11.07 4.64 -7.44
C ASP A 339 -11.74 5.98 -7.78
N ARG A 340 -11.54 7.03 -6.97
CA ARG A 340 -12.01 8.39 -7.30
C ARG A 340 -11.15 9.07 -8.37
N PHE A 341 -9.95 8.55 -8.64
CA PHE A 341 -9.09 9.13 -9.68
C PHE A 341 -9.69 8.89 -11.06
N HIS A 342 -9.99 9.96 -11.80
CA HIS A 342 -10.73 9.86 -13.06
C HIS A 342 -9.94 9.18 -14.19
N LEU A 343 -8.60 9.15 -14.10
CA LEU A 343 -7.73 8.45 -15.06
C LEU A 343 -7.23 7.10 -14.56
N LYS A 344 -7.88 6.52 -13.55
CA LYS A 344 -7.45 5.28 -12.87
C LYS A 344 -7.26 4.06 -13.77
N THR A 345 -7.90 4.01 -14.93
CA THR A 345 -7.76 2.91 -15.92
C THR A 345 -7.00 3.32 -17.17
N MET A 346 -6.69 4.62 -17.34
CA MET A 346 -5.85 5.04 -18.43
C MET A 346 -4.44 4.55 -18.13
N ARG A 347 -3.79 3.92 -19.12
CA ARG A 347 -2.37 3.57 -19.04
C ARG A 347 -1.55 4.69 -19.66
N PRO A 348 -1.19 5.77 -18.93
CA PRO A 348 -0.10 6.61 -19.39
C PRO A 348 1.19 5.79 -19.24
N ASN A 349 2.23 6.17 -19.96
CA ASN A 349 3.57 5.55 -19.96
C ASN A 349 4.30 5.47 -18.60
N ARG A 350 3.62 5.52 -17.44
CA ARG A 350 4.17 5.53 -16.08
C ARG A 350 3.21 4.88 -15.09
N ALA A 351 3.52 3.66 -14.63
CA ALA A 351 2.76 2.92 -13.62
C ALA A 351 3.08 3.33 -12.16
N TYR A 352 4.13 4.13 -11.94
CA TYR A 352 4.71 4.34 -10.61
C TYR A 352 4.26 5.65 -9.96
N TYR A 353 3.57 5.52 -8.82
CA TYR A 353 3.16 6.63 -7.96
C TYR A 353 3.91 6.57 -6.62
N PHE A 354 4.49 7.69 -6.20
CA PHE A 354 5.30 7.77 -4.98
C PHE A 354 4.73 8.78 -3.99
N LEU A 355 4.89 8.47 -2.71
CA LEU A 355 4.54 9.30 -1.57
C LEU A 355 5.38 8.87 -0.38
N ASN A 356 5.42 9.70 0.66
CA ASN A 356 6.04 9.33 1.94
C ASN A 356 4.96 9.19 3.02
N THR A 357 5.23 8.35 4.00
CA THR A 357 4.37 8.13 5.17
C THR A 357 5.16 8.30 6.45
N GLY A 358 4.44 8.43 7.57
CA GLY A 358 5.04 8.40 8.89
C GLY A 358 5.64 7.05 9.30
N THR A 359 6.43 7.10 10.38
CA THR A 359 7.00 5.95 11.10
C THR A 359 5.94 5.20 11.91
N PHE A 360 4.95 5.89 12.46
CA PHE A 360 3.87 5.32 13.27
C PHE A 360 2.55 5.98 12.90
N SER A 361 1.43 5.32 13.24
CA SER A 361 0.11 5.89 13.01
C SER A 361 -0.06 7.16 13.87
N PRO A 362 -0.60 8.27 13.32
CA PRO A 362 -1.05 8.43 11.94
C PRO A 362 0.12 8.48 10.92
N PHE A 363 0.02 7.63 9.90
CA PHE A 363 0.94 7.53 8.76
C PHE A 363 0.74 8.63 7.72
N ALA A 364 -0.46 9.20 7.66
CA ALA A 364 -0.87 10.32 6.84
C ALA A 364 0.19 11.42 6.73
N ARG A 365 0.50 11.90 5.53
CA ARG A 365 1.45 13.00 5.32
C ARG A 365 0.99 13.99 4.27
N TRP A 366 1.29 15.26 4.49
CA TRP A 366 1.01 16.37 3.56
C TRP A 366 2.31 16.96 3.05
N ARG A 367 2.55 16.87 1.74
CA ARG A 367 3.80 17.29 1.13
C ARG A 367 3.80 18.79 0.82
N HIS A 368 4.83 19.50 1.27
CA HIS A 368 5.04 20.94 1.06
C HIS A 368 6.45 21.24 0.57
N LYS A 369 6.60 22.37 -0.14
CA LYS A 369 7.88 22.94 -0.52
C LYS A 369 8.04 24.27 0.21
N LEU A 370 8.98 24.32 1.15
CA LEU A 370 9.30 25.50 1.93
C LEU A 370 10.57 26.16 1.39
N SER A 371 10.50 27.45 1.12
CA SER A 371 11.64 28.27 0.68
C SER A 371 11.81 29.47 1.60
N VAL A 372 12.97 29.60 2.24
CA VAL A 372 13.33 30.66 3.19
C VAL A 372 14.36 31.58 2.55
N LYS A 373 14.01 32.84 2.33
CA LYS A 373 14.96 33.91 2.03
C LYS A 373 15.52 34.43 3.35
N LEU A 374 16.79 34.12 3.61
CA LEU A 374 17.45 34.41 4.88
C LEU A 374 17.85 35.89 4.95
N ASP A 375 17.71 36.48 6.12
CA ASP A 375 18.20 37.80 6.51
C ASP A 375 19.08 37.67 7.77
N GLY A 376 19.94 38.63 8.02
CA GLY A 376 20.84 38.59 9.16
C GLY A 376 22.05 39.52 9.05
N ASN A 377 22.78 39.64 10.14
CA ASN A 377 23.95 40.52 10.22
C ASN A 377 25.24 39.90 9.68
N ASN A 378 25.44 38.59 9.86
CA ASN A 378 26.67 37.89 9.52
C ASN A 378 26.42 36.50 8.93
N VAL A 379 27.38 36.01 8.14
CA VAL A 379 27.45 34.60 7.76
C VAL A 379 27.71 33.75 9.01
N THR A 380 26.88 32.73 9.23
CA THR A 380 26.87 31.96 10.48
C THR A 380 26.78 30.45 10.22
N GLN A 381 27.41 29.62 11.07
CA GLN A 381 27.20 28.17 11.04
C GLN A 381 25.99 27.79 11.90
N GLY A 382 24.99 27.17 11.30
CA GLY A 382 23.77 26.82 12.03
C GLY A 382 22.78 26.00 11.22
N SER A 383 21.63 25.74 11.85
CA SER A 383 20.49 25.06 11.24
C SER A 383 19.25 25.93 11.26
N ILE A 384 18.51 25.96 10.15
CA ILE A 384 17.23 26.66 9.99
C ILE A 384 16.10 25.67 10.20
N PHE A 385 15.16 26.02 11.08
CA PHE A 385 13.93 25.29 11.33
C PHE A 385 12.69 26.15 11.05
N LEU A 386 11.65 25.52 10.53
CA LEU A 386 10.33 26.14 10.39
C LEU A 386 9.27 25.36 11.17
N ARG A 387 8.31 26.08 11.76
CA ARG A 387 7.02 25.52 12.19
C ARG A 387 5.90 26.22 11.44
N VAL A 388 5.01 25.44 10.82
CA VAL A 388 3.89 25.97 10.04
C VAL A 388 2.63 25.93 10.89
N GLY A 389 1.97 27.07 11.05
CA GLY A 389 0.70 27.20 11.77
C GLY A 389 -0.44 27.55 10.82
N GLY A 390 -1.59 26.91 11.01
CA GLY A 390 -2.78 27.16 10.20
C GLY A 390 -4.07 27.07 11.00
N THR A 391 -5.19 27.02 10.30
CA THR A 391 -6.55 27.05 10.88
C THR A 391 -6.90 25.83 11.73
N THR A 392 -6.28 24.68 11.47
CA THR A 392 -6.63 23.40 12.14
C THR A 392 -5.55 22.91 13.09
N GLY A 393 -4.38 23.55 13.11
CA GLY A 393 -3.27 23.11 13.96
C GLY A 393 -1.93 23.73 13.58
N LYS A 394 -0.86 23.17 14.14
CA LYS A 394 0.52 23.56 13.90
C LYS A 394 1.40 22.33 13.79
N THR A 395 2.44 22.39 12.96
CA THR A 395 3.41 21.31 12.79
C THR A 395 4.47 21.30 13.89
N GLY A 396 5.25 20.22 13.95
CA GLY A 396 6.57 20.23 14.59
C GLY A 396 7.59 21.11 13.85
N GLU A 397 8.83 21.11 14.34
CA GLU A 397 9.97 21.77 13.66
C GLU A 397 10.44 20.92 12.47
N PHE A 398 10.57 21.54 11.31
CA PHE A 398 11.24 20.95 10.15
C PHE A 398 12.55 21.67 9.87
N GLU A 399 13.63 20.92 9.76
CA GLU A 399 14.90 21.47 9.30
C GLU A 399 14.81 21.78 7.78
N VAL A 400 15.13 23.01 7.40
CA VAL A 400 15.17 23.46 6.00
C VAL A 400 16.59 23.43 5.45
N ALA A 401 17.58 23.77 6.26
CA ALA A 401 18.98 23.76 5.90
C ALA A 401 19.86 23.70 7.14
N SER A 402 21.06 23.14 6.99
CA SER A 402 22.09 23.07 8.03
C SER A 402 23.47 23.28 7.40
N GLY A 403 24.35 23.99 8.10
CA GLY A 403 25.70 24.34 7.66
C GLY A 403 25.92 25.85 7.56
N THR A 404 26.62 26.32 6.53
CA THR A 404 26.90 27.76 6.33
C THR A 404 25.65 28.52 5.88
N LEU A 405 25.14 29.37 6.77
CA LEU A 405 23.98 30.23 6.56
C LEU A 405 24.43 31.63 6.12
N ASN A 406 24.05 32.03 4.90
CA ASN A 406 24.44 33.30 4.28
C ASN A 406 23.20 34.19 4.14
N PRO A 407 23.12 35.34 4.85
CA PRO A 407 22.07 36.33 4.62
C PRO A 407 21.96 36.72 3.14
N GLY A 408 20.73 36.92 2.66
CA GLY A 408 20.40 37.16 1.25
C GLY A 408 20.17 35.88 0.42
N MET A 409 20.62 34.71 0.87
CA MET A 409 20.42 33.44 0.15
C MET A 409 19.04 32.82 0.42
N THR A 410 18.56 32.02 -0.54
CA THR A 410 17.33 31.25 -0.40
C THR A 410 17.63 29.78 -0.16
N TYR A 411 17.12 29.24 0.93
CA TYR A 411 17.21 27.83 1.30
C TYR A 411 15.87 27.16 1.05
N THR A 412 15.87 25.97 0.44
CA THR A 412 14.63 25.29 0.05
C THR A 412 14.68 23.83 0.47
N ASN A 413 13.60 23.35 1.09
CA ASN A 413 13.44 21.95 1.41
C ASN A 413 12.02 21.45 1.09
N LEU A 414 11.90 20.15 0.85
CA LEU A 414 10.63 19.45 0.75
C LEU A 414 10.34 18.78 2.09
N ILE A 415 9.14 18.96 2.59
CA ILE A 415 8.70 18.34 3.84
C ILE A 415 7.46 17.51 3.61
N ASP A 416 7.30 16.47 4.41
CA ASP A 416 6.09 15.68 4.52
C ASP A 416 5.53 15.89 5.93
N ALA A 417 4.61 16.83 6.09
CA ALA A 417 4.04 17.20 7.37
C ALA A 417 3.11 16.11 7.91
N ASP A 418 3.15 15.87 9.22
CA ASP A 418 2.34 14.87 9.94
C ASP A 418 0.91 15.32 10.24
N ILE A 419 0.58 16.58 9.96
CA ILE A 419 -0.74 17.17 10.16
C ILE A 419 -1.13 18.06 8.97
N ASN A 420 -2.40 18.01 8.57
CA ASN A 420 -3.00 19.02 7.71
C ASN A 420 -3.30 20.27 8.55
N VAL A 421 -2.53 21.34 8.35
CA VAL A 421 -2.73 22.62 9.05
C VAL A 421 -3.87 23.48 8.46
N GLY A 422 -4.51 23.03 7.37
CA GLY A 422 -5.54 23.79 6.68
C GLY A 422 -4.94 25.03 6.00
N ASN A 423 -5.63 26.16 6.08
CA ASN A 423 -5.09 27.41 5.54
C ASN A 423 -3.97 27.91 6.45
N ILE A 424 -2.79 28.15 5.89
CA ILE A 424 -1.63 28.60 6.65
C ILE A 424 -1.85 30.05 7.07
N THR A 425 -1.72 30.33 8.37
CA THR A 425 -1.95 31.65 8.98
C THR A 425 -0.67 32.28 9.50
N SER A 426 0.36 31.49 9.79
CA SER A 426 1.68 31.97 10.20
C SER A 426 2.76 30.92 10.02
N ILE A 427 4.00 31.39 9.91
CA ILE A 427 5.20 30.53 9.93
C ILE A 427 6.12 31.05 11.03
N GLN A 428 6.65 30.13 11.85
CA GLN A 428 7.70 30.44 12.81
C GLN A 428 9.04 30.03 12.22
N PHE A 429 9.95 30.97 12.10
CA PHE A 429 11.35 30.73 11.78
C PHE A 429 12.16 30.64 13.07
N ILE A 430 12.97 29.59 13.19
CA ILE A 430 13.85 29.35 14.33
C ILE A 430 15.20 28.96 13.73
N TRP A 431 16.30 29.48 14.25
CA TRP A 431 17.62 29.03 13.86
C TRP A 431 18.43 28.64 15.10
N LYS A 432 19.30 27.64 14.95
CA LYS A 432 20.17 27.13 16.01
C LYS A 432 21.61 27.29 15.57
N GLU A 433 22.41 27.98 16.38
CA GLU A 433 23.84 28.17 16.11
C GLU A 433 24.61 26.89 16.44
N HIS A 434 25.58 26.50 15.61
CA HIS A 434 26.42 25.33 15.88
C HIS A 434 27.58 25.64 16.86
N SER A 435 27.92 26.92 17.02
CA SER A 435 28.98 27.37 17.93
C SER A 435 28.52 27.38 19.38
N ILE A 436 29.40 26.97 20.29
CA ILE A 436 29.18 26.98 21.75
C ILE A 436 29.48 28.36 22.36
N LEU A 437 30.25 29.20 21.65
CA LEU A 437 30.58 30.56 22.09
C LEU A 437 29.40 31.49 21.83
N ARG A 438 28.99 32.25 22.86
CA ARG A 438 27.94 33.29 22.72
C ARG A 438 28.36 34.32 21.67
N SER A 439 27.72 34.27 20.50
CA SER A 439 27.84 35.28 19.46
C SER A 439 26.75 36.36 19.61
N GLN A 440 26.94 37.52 18.97
CA GLN A 440 25.86 38.49 18.75
C GLN A 440 25.20 38.30 17.37
N ASN A 441 25.37 37.13 16.75
CA ASN A 441 24.77 36.84 15.46
C ASN A 441 23.26 36.81 15.60
N LYS A 442 22.58 37.39 14.61
CA LYS A 442 21.13 37.39 14.51
C LYS A 442 20.75 37.05 13.10
N LEU A 443 19.89 36.05 12.96
CA LEU A 443 19.30 35.66 11.69
C LEU A 443 17.78 35.82 11.76
N GLY A 444 17.18 36.02 10.60
CA GLY A 444 15.74 36.01 10.41
C GLY A 444 15.41 35.48 9.02
N ALA A 445 14.15 35.23 8.78
CA ALA A 445 13.62 35.05 7.44
C ALA A 445 12.95 36.37 7.01
N GLU A 446 13.47 36.98 5.95
CA GLU A 446 12.83 38.12 5.28
C GLU A 446 11.49 37.66 4.69
N MET A 447 11.52 36.48 4.06
CA MET A 447 10.41 35.89 3.36
C MET A 447 10.45 34.36 3.47
N VAL A 448 9.30 33.76 3.75
CA VAL A 448 9.08 32.32 3.60
C VAL A 448 7.96 32.09 2.60
N THR A 449 8.22 31.25 1.61
CA THR A 449 7.19 30.75 0.68
C THR A 449 6.89 29.29 0.99
N ASP A 450 5.61 28.99 1.19
CA ASP A 450 5.08 27.63 1.18
C ASP A 450 4.37 27.36 -0.15
N ILE A 451 4.63 26.19 -0.74
CA ILE A 451 3.84 25.67 -1.85
C ILE A 451 3.31 24.31 -1.43
N SER A 452 1.99 24.11 -1.50
CA SER A 452 1.37 22.80 -1.27
C SER A 452 1.58 21.85 -2.47
N GLY A 453 1.89 20.58 -2.22
CA GLY A 453 2.12 19.60 -3.29
C GLY A 453 0.84 19.24 -4.07
N LYS A 454 -0.25 18.99 -3.34
CA LYS A 454 -1.55 18.58 -3.90
C LYS A 454 -2.20 19.67 -4.76
N TYR A 455 -2.26 20.90 -4.25
CA TYR A 455 -3.02 21.99 -4.88
C TYR A 455 -2.16 23.00 -5.62
N ALA A 456 -0.83 22.94 -5.47
CA ALA A 456 0.09 23.96 -5.96
C ALA A 456 -0.20 25.38 -5.46
N TYR A 457 -1.01 25.54 -4.39
CA TYR A 457 -1.25 26.83 -3.76
C TYR A 457 0.04 27.35 -3.14
N LYS A 458 0.37 28.60 -3.47
CA LYS A 458 1.52 29.32 -2.97
C LYS A 458 1.06 30.31 -1.91
N SER A 459 1.66 30.25 -0.73
CA SER A 459 1.45 31.21 0.35
C SER A 459 2.79 31.86 0.69
N THR A 460 2.81 33.17 0.90
CA THR A 460 4.03 33.91 1.21
C THR A 460 3.86 34.63 2.55
N PHE A 461 4.94 34.65 3.34
CA PHE A 461 4.97 35.21 4.68
C PHE A 461 6.24 36.04 4.83
N CYS A 462 6.13 37.23 5.39
CA CYS A 462 7.24 38.17 5.50
C CYS A 462 7.42 38.65 6.94
N SER A 463 8.64 39.12 7.23
CA SER A 463 8.99 39.82 8.46
C SER A 463 10.30 40.57 8.25
N GLN A 464 10.52 41.66 8.99
CA GLN A 464 11.76 42.45 8.95
C GLN A 464 12.62 42.23 10.21
N ASN A 465 12.17 41.36 11.12
CA ASN A 465 12.85 41.14 12.39
C ASN A 465 13.95 40.08 12.24
N ILE A 466 15.09 40.29 12.89
CA ILE A 466 16.14 39.28 13.07
C ILE A 466 16.22 38.90 14.54
N MET A 467 16.36 37.61 14.83
CA MET A 467 16.34 37.05 16.18
C MET A 467 17.66 36.39 16.53
N GLY A 468 17.99 36.33 17.83
CA GLY A 468 19.08 35.49 18.32
C GLY A 468 18.77 34.01 18.12
N PRO A 469 19.76 33.11 18.35
CA PRO A 469 19.56 31.68 18.22
C PRO A 469 18.47 31.20 19.20
N ASP A 470 17.74 30.15 18.81
CA ASP A 470 16.64 29.52 19.56
C ASP A 470 15.44 30.42 19.87
N ILE A 471 15.40 31.65 19.33
CA ILE A 471 14.26 32.56 19.48
C ILE A 471 13.40 32.52 18.21
N ALA A 472 12.12 32.19 18.38
CA ALA A 472 11.18 32.11 17.26
C ALA A 472 10.82 33.50 16.71
N GLN A 473 11.05 33.69 15.42
CA GLN A 473 10.53 34.80 14.63
C GLN A 473 9.19 34.40 14.01
N ILE A 474 8.15 35.20 14.22
CA ILE A 474 6.84 34.96 13.61
C ILE A 474 6.73 35.76 12.31
N LEU A 475 6.47 35.07 11.21
CA LEU A 475 6.14 35.67 9.92
C LEU A 475 4.63 35.67 9.68
N LYS A 476 4.13 36.73 9.04
CA LYS A 476 2.71 36.95 8.72
C LYS A 476 2.50 37.04 7.22
N PRO A 477 1.29 36.77 6.71
CA PRO A 477 1.00 36.82 5.28
C PRO A 477 1.42 38.14 4.63
N CYS A 478 2.01 38.01 3.44
CA CYS A 478 2.36 39.04 2.46
C CYS A 478 2.32 38.35 1.07
#